data_AF-A0A8X8ZKD0-F1
#
_entry.id   AF-A0A8X8ZKD0-F1
#
_cell.length_a   1.000
_cell.length_b   1.000
_cell.length_c   1.000
_cell.angle_alpha   90.00
_cell.angle_beta   90.00
_cell.angle_gamma   90.00
#
_symmetry.space_group_name_H-M   'P 1'
#
loop_
_entity.id
_entity.type
_entity.pdbx_description
1 polymer ?
#
loop_
_entity_poly.entity_id
_entity_poly.type
_entity_poly.pdbx_seq_one_letter_code
_entity_poly.pdbx_strand_id
1 'polypeptide(L)'
;MKAFERPEKLVQKGLRIGGTKYELTQVEEEDVINGQKGTSGIVVKKTNQALLVGIYDKPMTLALCNAIVKRVGSYIIEQHY
;
A
#
# COMPACT_ATOMS: atom_id res chain seq x y z
N MET A 1 -7.10 -9.45 4.74
CA MET A 1 -6.09 -10.12 3.89
C MET A 1 -6.56 -10.44 2.47
N LYS A 2 -7.85 -10.71 2.21
CA LYS A 2 -8.40 -10.98 0.86
C LYS A 2 -7.94 -10.03 -0.27
N ALA A 3 -7.55 -8.81 0.07
CA ALA A 3 -7.00 -7.83 -0.86
C ALA A 3 -5.67 -8.27 -1.51
N PHE A 4 -4.78 -8.87 -0.71
CA PHE A 4 -3.47 -9.37 -1.15
C PHE A 4 -3.59 -10.76 -1.79
N GLU A 5 -4.58 -11.55 -1.38
CA GLU A 5 -4.85 -12.87 -1.96
C GLU A 5 -5.58 -12.80 -3.32
N ARG A 6 -6.37 -11.73 -3.54
CA ARG A 6 -7.25 -11.54 -4.71
C ARG A 6 -7.27 -10.08 -5.16
N PRO A 7 -6.14 -9.57 -5.68
CA PRO A 7 -5.99 -8.17 -6.06
C PRO A 7 -7.00 -7.70 -7.12
N GLU A 8 -7.48 -8.60 -7.98
CA GLU A 8 -8.48 -8.32 -9.01
C GLU A 8 -9.79 -7.75 -8.45
N LYS A 9 -10.17 -8.14 -7.22
CA LYS A 9 -11.37 -7.60 -6.55
C LYS A 9 -11.18 -6.16 -6.08
N LEU A 10 -9.94 -5.74 -5.83
CA LEU A 10 -9.65 -4.35 -5.48
C LEU A 10 -9.72 -3.42 -6.67
N VAL A 11 -9.33 -3.89 -7.87
CA VAL A 11 -9.39 -3.08 -9.10
C VAL A 11 -10.79 -2.53 -9.31
N GLN A 12 -11.83 -3.35 -9.12
CA GLN A 12 -13.22 -2.92 -9.31
C GLN A 12 -13.76 -2.04 -8.18
N LYS A 13 -13.37 -2.27 -6.93
CA LYS A 13 -13.96 -1.58 -5.76
C LYS A 13 -13.19 -0.34 -5.32
N GLY A 14 -11.89 -0.26 -5.63
CA GLY A 14 -10.95 0.70 -5.08
C GLY A 14 -10.56 0.39 -3.63
N LEU A 15 -9.42 0.93 -3.20
CA LEU A 15 -8.95 0.85 -1.81
C LEU A 15 -9.57 2.00 -1.00
N ARG A 16 -10.24 1.70 0.12
CA ARG A 16 -10.83 2.73 0.98
C ARG A 16 -10.14 2.77 2.33
N ILE A 17 -9.55 3.92 2.68
CA ILE A 17 -8.92 4.18 3.99
C ILE A 17 -9.47 5.49 4.54
N GLY A 18 -9.97 5.49 5.77
CA GLY A 18 -10.48 6.69 6.45
C GLY A 18 -11.58 7.42 5.68
N GLY A 19 -12.46 6.70 4.97
CA GLY A 19 -13.50 7.29 4.11
C GLY A 19 -13.02 7.78 2.74
N THR A 20 -11.70 7.82 2.50
CA THR A 20 -11.13 8.22 1.21
C THR A 20 -10.96 7.00 0.30
N LYS A 21 -11.46 7.11 -0.94
CA LYS A 21 -11.25 6.11 -1.99
C LYS A 21 -9.99 6.44 -2.79
N TYR A 22 -9.10 5.45 -2.90
CA TYR A 22 -7.94 5.43 -3.79
C TYR A 22 -8.21 4.43 -4.92
N GLU A 23 -7.91 4.83 -6.14
CA GLU A 23 -7.93 3.95 -7.29
C GLU A 23 -6.68 3.06 -7.25
N LEU A 24 -6.87 1.76 -7.44
CA LEU A 24 -5.74 0.84 -7.45
C LEU A 24 -4.90 1.10 -8.70
N THR A 25 -3.60 1.36 -8.51
CA THR A 25 -2.68 1.59 -9.63
C THR A 25 -1.90 0.34 -9.97
N GLN A 26 -1.32 -0.29 -8.95
CA GLN A 26 -0.44 -1.42 -9.13
C GLN A 26 -0.48 -2.32 -7.88
N VAL A 27 -0.39 -3.62 -8.11
CA VAL A 27 -0.06 -4.59 -7.07
C VAL A 27 1.35 -5.05 -7.35
N GLU A 28 2.22 -4.84 -6.37
CA GLU A 28 3.62 -5.18 -6.45
C GLU A 28 3.89 -6.51 -5.72
N GLU A 29 5.08 -7.04 -5.95
CA GLU A 29 5.62 -8.16 -5.18
C GLU A 29 5.75 -7.80 -3.69
N GLU A 30 6.00 -8.81 -2.86
CA GLU A 30 6.15 -8.69 -1.40
C GLU A 30 4.91 -8.16 -0.65
N ASP A 31 3.72 -8.53 -1.11
CA ASP A 31 2.44 -8.12 -0.55
C ASP A 31 2.31 -6.59 -0.43
N VAL A 32 2.62 -5.86 -1.51
CA VAL A 32 2.47 -4.39 -1.59
C VAL A 32 1.37 -3.99 -2.58
N ILE A 33 0.51 -3.07 -2.15
CA ILE A 33 -0.61 -2.54 -2.94
C ILE A 33 -0.48 -1.02 -3.03
N ASN A 34 -0.47 -0.50 -4.25
CA ASN A 34 -0.41 0.93 -4.54
C ASN A 34 -1.78 1.45 -4.99
N GLY A 35 -2.12 2.65 -4.55
CA GLY A 35 -3.29 3.37 -5.05
C GLY A 35 -3.06 4.87 -5.15
N GLN A 36 -3.92 5.55 -5.90
CA GLN A 36 -3.84 6.99 -6.13
C GLN A 36 -5.18 7.69 -5.99
N LYS A 37 -5.13 8.97 -5.64
CA LYS A 37 -6.25 9.91 -5.65
C LYS A 37 -5.74 11.28 -6.05
N GLY A 38 -5.95 11.66 -7.30
CA GLY A 38 -5.44 12.93 -7.83
C GLY A 38 -3.91 12.98 -7.75
N THR A 39 -3.36 13.96 -7.02
CA THR A 39 -1.91 14.10 -6.80
C THR A 39 -1.38 13.28 -5.63
N SER A 40 -2.28 12.83 -4.75
CA SER A 40 -1.95 12.02 -3.58
C SER A 40 -1.98 10.54 -3.91
N GLY A 41 -1.26 9.72 -3.13
CA GLY A 41 -1.29 8.28 -3.27
C GLY A 41 -1.11 7.56 -1.94
N ILE A 42 -1.24 6.25 -2.02
CA ILE A 42 -1.19 5.34 -0.89
C ILE A 42 -0.41 4.08 -1.27
N VAL A 43 0.42 3.62 -0.34
CA VAL A 43 1.16 2.37 -0.42
C VAL A 43 0.80 1.56 0.82
N VAL A 44 0.33 0.33 0.63
CA VAL A 44 0.00 -0.58 1.73
C VAL A 44 0.84 -1.83 1.60
N LYS A 45 1.70 -2.08 2.58
CA LYS A 45 2.46 -3.33 2.71
C LYS A 45 1.87 -4.18 3.83
N LYS A 46 1.64 -5.44 3.53
CA LYS A 46 1.24 -6.43 4.53
C LYS A 46 2.48 -6.94 5.27
N THR A 47 2.40 -7.06 6.60
CA THR A 47 3.34 -7.83 7.42
C THR A 47 2.64 -9.05 8.01
N ASN A 48 3.32 -9.79 8.89
CA ASN A 48 2.73 -10.97 9.52
C ASN A 48 1.58 -10.58 10.46
N GLN A 49 1.72 -9.48 11.22
CA GLN A 49 0.73 -9.08 12.23
C GLN A 49 0.11 -7.70 11.97
N ALA A 50 0.61 -6.91 11.02
CA ALA A 50 0.16 -5.55 10.77
C ALA A 50 -0.01 -5.21 9.28
N LEU A 51 -0.65 -4.06 9.04
CA LEU A 51 -0.64 -3.39 7.74
C LEU A 51 0.11 -2.08 7.89
N LEU A 52 1.21 -1.92 7.15
CA LEU A 52 1.92 -0.66 7.08
C LEU A 52 1.33 0.19 5.95
N VAL A 53 0.84 1.38 6.29
CA VAL A 53 0.18 2.30 5.36
C VAL A 53 1.01 3.57 5.24
N GLY A 54 1.54 3.83 4.05
CA GLY A 54 2.13 5.11 3.68
C GLY A 54 1.16 5.91 2.83
N ILE A 55 0.87 7.15 3.21
CA ILE A 55 0.09 8.10 2.40
C ILE A 55 1.03 9.25 2.04
N TYR A 56 1.02 9.66 0.78
CA TYR A 56 1.87 10.74 0.30
C TYR A 56 1.08 11.70 -0.58
N ASP A 57 1.61 12.91 -0.73
CA ASP A 57 1.18 13.90 -1.72
C ASP A 57 2.41 14.64 -2.25
N LYS A 58 2.24 15.43 -3.31
CA LYS A 58 3.34 16.20 -3.91
C LYS A 58 4.01 17.11 -2.86
N PRO A 59 5.35 17.27 -2.92
CA PRO A 59 6.27 16.83 -3.98
C PRO A 59 6.76 15.38 -3.86
N MET A 60 6.28 14.61 -2.88
CA MET A 60 6.67 13.21 -2.73
C MET A 60 6.10 12.35 -3.85
N THR A 61 6.88 11.37 -4.31
CA THR A 61 6.50 10.46 -5.40
C THR A 61 6.14 9.08 -4.87
N LEU A 62 5.40 8.31 -5.68
CA LEU A 62 5.09 6.91 -5.39
C LEU A 62 6.34 6.09 -5.10
N ALA A 63 7.40 6.29 -5.88
CA ALA A 63 8.65 5.54 -5.75
C ALA A 63 9.32 5.78 -4.39
N LEU A 64 9.35 7.03 -3.92
CA LEU A 64 9.90 7.38 -2.60
C LEU A 64 9.06 6.78 -1.46
N CYS A 65 7.73 6.86 -1.57
CA CYS A 65 6.84 6.28 -0.57
C CYS A 65 6.99 4.75 -0.50
N ASN A 66 7.05 4.09 -1.67
CA ASN A 66 7.29 2.65 -1.77
C ASN A 66 8.60 2.24 -1.11
N ALA A 67 9.70 2.94 -1.41
CA ALA A 67 11.00 2.61 -0.83
C ALA A 67 10.99 2.64 0.71
N ILE A 68 10.33 3.65 1.29
CA ILE A 68 10.21 3.80 2.76
C ILE A 68 9.32 2.69 3.34
N VAL A 69 8.13 2.50 2.78
CA VAL A 69 7.16 1.50 3.28
C VAL A 69 7.72 0.10 3.17
N LYS A 70 8.38 -0.26 2.06
CA LYS A 70 9.03 -1.56 1.90
C LYS A 70 10.12 -1.76 2.93
N ARG A 71 11.03 -0.81 3.10
CA ARG A 71 12.13 -0.91 4.06
C ARG A 71 11.63 -1.10 5.50
N VAL A 72 10.66 -0.29 5.92
CA VAL A 72 10.10 -0.39 7.27
C VAL A 72 9.31 -1.70 7.45
N GLY A 73 8.52 -2.10 6.45
CA GLY A 73 7.75 -3.34 6.51
C GLY A 73 8.64 -4.59 6.56
N SER A 74 9.71 -4.64 5.76
CA SER A 74 10.68 -5.75 5.82
C SER A 74 11.36 -5.83 7.18
N TYR A 75 11.74 -4.70 7.77
CA TYR A 75 12.28 -4.67 9.12
C TYR A 75 11.28 -5.21 10.17
N ILE A 76 10.00 -4.82 10.10
CA ILE A 76 8.96 -5.32 11.01
C ILE A 76 8.82 -6.85 10.89
N ILE A 77 8.81 -7.37 9.66
CA ILE A 77 8.74 -8.81 9.38
C ILE A 77 9.96 -9.54 9.95
N GLU A 78 11.16 -8.99 9.77
CA GLU A 78 12.42 -9.54 10.33
C GLU A 78 12.40 -9.57 11.86
N GLN A 79 11.76 -8.58 12.50
CA GLN A 79 11.58 -8.56 13.96
C GLN A 79 10.43 -9.48 14.43
N HIS A 80 9.83 -10.28 13.54
CA HIS A 80 8.73 -11.21 13.81
C HIS A 80 7.42 -10.55 14.26
N TYR A 81 7.19 -9.32 13.83
CA TYR A 81 5.91 -8.61 13.93
C TYR A 81 5.17 -8.58 12.57
#